data_AF-S4Y1X3-F1
#
_entry.id   AF-S4Y1X3-F1
#
_cell.length_a   1.000
_cell.length_b   1.000
_cell.length_c   1.000
_cell.angle_alpha   90.00
_cell.angle_beta   90.00
_cell.angle_gamma   90.00
#
_symmetry.space_group_name_H-M   'P 1'
#
loop_
_entity.id
_entity.type
_entity.pdbx_description
1 polymer ?
#
loop_
_entity_poly.entity_id
_entity_poly.type
_entity_poly.pdbx_seq_one_letter_code
_entity_poly.pdbx_strand_id
1 'polypeptide(L)'
;MTPDHSPHAVLDELAGHPHGDDLARVVHTAAFAAADERRTTLEGGLAELVDRAGLSAADAETRFGNVIRALERGTSEGAGSATRVLLATLLARGVALSPPEGPDAEGRVAEALVWLATYTSVDALTALDAALGERAAGLWRAVAALVRRADQGALPQLGRAGAIIAAAALRGSASPDARAEAAALVDEVRDPIVRSRRGARRAPRPRAATPRRATRGRAGTRAGRRATAGRRGGSRASCRRRRAGRWRSCCWRRPGSCWRCTPPGSRGGSSCGTAGRPRWRSARGA
;
A
#
# COMPACT_ATOMS: atom_id res chain seq x y z
N MET A 1 21.15 -21.81 -5.71
CA MET A 1 21.01 -20.51 -5.02
C MET A 1 19.62 -19.99 -5.35
N THR A 2 18.78 -19.69 -4.36
CA THR A 2 17.44 -19.14 -4.62
C THR A 2 17.57 -17.68 -5.03
N PRO A 3 16.97 -17.24 -6.15
CA PRO A 3 17.00 -15.84 -6.56
C PRO A 3 16.41 -14.95 -5.46
N ASP A 4 17.05 -13.81 -5.20
CA ASP A 4 16.51 -12.81 -4.27
C ASP A 4 15.34 -12.08 -4.94
N HIS A 5 14.19 -12.11 -4.28
CA HIS A 5 12.95 -11.46 -4.71
C HIS A 5 12.58 -10.32 -3.76
N SER A 6 13.57 -9.67 -3.15
CA SER A 6 13.34 -8.47 -2.34
C SER A 6 12.95 -7.27 -3.22
N PRO A 7 12.13 -6.32 -2.72
CA PRO A 7 11.83 -5.08 -3.46
C PRO A 7 13.09 -4.29 -3.85
N HIS A 8 14.14 -4.31 -3.02
CA HIS A 8 15.42 -3.70 -3.35
C HIS A 8 16.08 -4.34 -4.58
N ALA A 9 16.15 -5.68 -4.63
CA ALA A 9 16.70 -6.38 -5.77
C ALA A 9 15.92 -6.11 -7.06
N VAL A 10 14.60 -5.91 -6.98
CA VAL A 10 13.78 -5.50 -8.12
C VAL A 10 14.09 -4.06 -8.55
N LEU A 11 14.17 -3.13 -7.61
CA LEU A 11 14.50 -1.73 -7.92
C LEU A 11 15.89 -1.58 -8.56
N ASP A 12 16.88 -2.34 -8.09
CA ASP A 12 18.24 -2.33 -8.63
C ASP A 12 18.27 -2.80 -10.09
N GLU A 13 17.51 -3.85 -10.42
CA GLU A 13 17.35 -4.29 -11.82
C GLU A 13 16.62 -3.23 -12.66
N LEU A 14 15.52 -2.70 -12.16
CA LEU A 14 14.73 -1.69 -12.88
C LEU A 14 15.52 -0.40 -13.12
N ALA A 15 16.48 -0.07 -12.26
CA ALA A 15 17.39 1.07 -12.46
C ALA A 15 18.35 0.86 -13.65
N GLY A 16 18.70 -0.39 -13.96
CA GLY A 16 19.50 -0.74 -15.14
C GLY A 16 18.68 -1.06 -16.40
N HIS A 17 17.36 -1.14 -16.27
CA HIS A 17 16.47 -1.50 -17.37
C HIS A 17 16.13 -0.27 -18.24
N PRO A 18 16.34 -0.31 -19.58
CA PRO A 18 16.14 0.86 -20.46
C PRO A 18 14.75 1.50 -20.34
N HIS A 19 13.72 0.68 -20.16
CA HIS A 19 12.33 1.10 -20.03
C HIS A 19 11.77 1.01 -18.59
N GLY A 20 12.63 0.91 -17.57
CA GLY A 20 12.21 0.67 -16.19
C GLY A 20 11.22 1.71 -15.65
N ASP A 21 11.44 2.99 -15.96
CA ASP A 21 10.55 4.08 -15.53
C ASP A 21 9.23 4.13 -16.31
N ASP A 22 9.26 3.84 -17.61
CA ASP A 22 8.05 3.80 -18.43
C ASP A 22 7.15 2.62 -18.03
N LEU A 23 7.73 1.45 -17.74
CA LEU A 23 7.01 0.33 -17.16
C LEU A 23 6.37 0.70 -15.82
N ALA A 24 7.09 1.43 -14.95
CA ALA A 24 6.55 1.88 -13.67
C ALA A 24 5.37 2.85 -13.85
N ARG A 25 5.45 3.77 -14.83
CA ARG A 25 4.36 4.70 -15.17
C ARG A 25 3.14 3.97 -15.74
N VAL A 26 3.33 2.97 -16.59
CA VAL A 26 2.24 2.15 -17.13
C VAL A 26 1.54 1.38 -16.01
N VAL A 27 2.30 0.68 -15.16
CA VAL A 27 1.75 -0.05 -14.00
C VAL A 27 1.01 0.89 -13.06
N HIS A 28 1.58 2.04 -12.74
CA HIS A 28 0.94 3.06 -11.90
C HIS A 28 -0.39 3.53 -12.49
N THR A 29 -0.39 3.90 -13.77
CA THR A 29 -1.60 4.42 -14.45
C THR A 29 -2.69 3.36 -14.52
N ALA A 30 -2.36 2.12 -14.89
CA ALA A 30 -3.31 1.02 -14.94
C ALA A 30 -3.88 0.69 -13.55
N ALA A 31 -3.03 0.65 -12.52
CA ALA A 31 -3.44 0.36 -11.15
C ALA A 31 -4.35 1.43 -10.56
N PHE A 32 -4.03 2.72 -10.76
CA PHE A 32 -4.87 3.80 -10.27
C PHE A 32 -6.19 3.90 -11.03
N ALA A 33 -6.20 3.68 -12.34
CA ALA A 33 -7.45 3.57 -13.10
C ALA A 33 -8.34 2.43 -12.59
N ALA A 34 -7.76 1.25 -12.32
CA ALA A 34 -8.49 0.14 -11.72
C ALA A 34 -9.01 0.47 -10.31
N ALA A 35 -8.23 1.18 -9.49
CA ALA A 35 -8.64 1.58 -8.15
C ALA A 35 -9.79 2.61 -8.16
N ASP A 36 -9.75 3.57 -9.08
CA ASP A 36 -10.77 4.61 -9.25
C ASP A 36 -12.08 4.01 -9.77
N GLU A 37 -12.01 3.08 -10.73
CA GLU A 37 -13.16 2.36 -11.29
C GLU A 37 -13.59 1.15 -10.45
N ARG A 38 -12.85 0.85 -9.37
CA ARG A 38 -13.08 -0.29 -8.47
C ARG A 38 -13.05 -1.65 -9.19
N ARG A 39 -12.18 -1.81 -10.19
CA ARG A 39 -11.93 -3.05 -10.95
C ARG A 39 -10.87 -3.93 -10.30
N THR A 40 -11.17 -5.22 -10.14
CA THR A 40 -10.21 -6.20 -9.59
C THR A 40 -9.16 -6.64 -10.61
N THR A 41 -9.30 -6.26 -11.88
CA THR A 41 -8.35 -6.55 -12.97
C THR A 41 -7.73 -5.26 -13.54
N LEU A 42 -6.48 -5.37 -13.98
CA LEU A 42 -5.66 -4.26 -14.47
C LEU A 42 -5.64 -4.14 -16.01
N GLU A 43 -6.25 -5.09 -16.71
CA GLU A 43 -6.18 -5.21 -18.18
C GLU A 43 -6.92 -4.09 -18.93
N GLY A 44 -7.98 -3.53 -18.34
CA GLY A 44 -8.83 -2.54 -19.02
C GLY A 44 -8.06 -1.26 -19.33
N GLY A 45 -7.89 -0.96 -20.62
CA GLY A 45 -7.13 0.17 -21.15
C GLY A 45 -5.62 -0.07 -21.28
N LEU A 46 -5.12 -1.27 -20.94
CA LEU A 46 -3.68 -1.55 -20.92
C LEU A 46 -3.01 -1.42 -22.30
N ALA A 47 -3.65 -1.93 -23.36
CA ALA A 47 -3.09 -1.87 -24.72
C ALA A 47 -2.83 -0.42 -25.17
N GLU A 48 -3.75 0.50 -24.89
CA GLU A 48 -3.59 1.92 -25.21
C GLU A 48 -2.48 2.59 -24.39
N LEU A 49 -2.32 2.20 -23.11
CA LEU A 49 -1.25 2.72 -22.25
C LEU A 49 0.13 2.24 -22.74
N VAL A 50 0.24 0.98 -23.13
CA VAL A 50 1.46 0.37 -23.66
C VAL A 50 1.84 1.00 -25.01
N ASP A 51 0.89 1.14 -25.92
CA ASP A 51 1.09 1.80 -27.23
C ASP A 51 1.52 3.26 -27.06
N ARG A 52 0.86 4.02 -26.18
CA ARG A 52 1.26 5.41 -25.87
C ARG A 52 2.66 5.53 -25.28
N ALA A 53 3.10 4.52 -24.54
CA ALA A 53 4.45 4.45 -23.98
C ALA A 53 5.49 3.97 -25.02
N GLY A 54 5.07 3.55 -26.22
CA GLY A 54 5.96 3.01 -27.24
C GLY A 54 6.63 1.70 -26.84
N LEU A 55 5.99 0.92 -25.95
CA LEU A 55 6.55 -0.30 -25.40
C LEU A 55 6.06 -1.53 -26.17
N SER A 56 6.97 -2.45 -26.46
CA SER A 56 6.64 -3.79 -26.94
C SER A 56 6.67 -4.81 -25.80
N ALA A 57 6.18 -6.02 -26.07
CA ALA A 57 6.31 -7.13 -25.11
C ALA A 57 7.78 -7.47 -24.79
N ALA A 58 8.71 -7.26 -25.73
CA ALA A 58 10.13 -7.51 -25.51
C ALA A 58 10.74 -6.50 -24.52
N ASP A 59 10.29 -5.25 -24.58
CA ASP A 59 10.73 -4.17 -23.70
C ASP A 59 10.22 -4.33 -22.26
N ALA A 60 9.30 -5.26 -22.03
CA ALA A 60 8.73 -5.55 -20.73
C ALA A 60 9.36 -6.79 -20.05
N GLU A 61 10.38 -7.40 -20.66
CA GLU A 61 11.02 -8.60 -20.13
C GLU A 61 12.03 -8.27 -19.04
N THR A 62 11.88 -8.91 -17.87
CA THR A 62 12.79 -8.79 -16.73
C THR A 62 13.18 -10.18 -16.24
N ARG A 63 14.20 -10.32 -15.39
CA ARG A 63 14.53 -11.61 -14.78
C ARG A 63 13.42 -12.13 -13.85
N PHE A 64 12.49 -11.25 -13.43
CA PHE A 64 11.32 -11.59 -12.63
C PHE A 64 10.06 -11.87 -13.47
N GLY A 65 10.20 -11.82 -14.80
CA GLY A 65 9.17 -12.10 -15.80
C GLY A 65 8.75 -10.88 -16.61
N ASN A 66 7.77 -11.10 -17.49
CA ASN A 66 7.27 -10.08 -18.39
C ASN A 66 6.15 -9.24 -17.76
N VAL A 67 6.37 -7.93 -17.63
CA VAL A 67 5.44 -6.99 -16.95
C VAL A 67 4.10 -6.89 -17.66
N ILE A 68 4.10 -6.72 -19.00
CA ILE A 68 2.88 -6.56 -19.79
C ILE A 68 2.02 -7.83 -19.70
N ARG A 69 2.63 -9.00 -19.92
CA ARG A 69 1.93 -10.28 -19.80
C ARG A 69 1.42 -10.57 -18.39
N ALA A 70 2.04 -9.98 -17.36
CA ALA A 70 1.58 -10.10 -15.98
C ALA A 70 0.36 -9.22 -15.72
N LEU A 71 0.29 -8.02 -16.31
CA LEU A 71 -0.88 -7.15 -16.24
C LEU A 71 -2.07 -7.71 -17.05
N GLU A 72 -1.82 -8.25 -18.25
CA GLU A 72 -2.83 -8.86 -19.12
C GLU A 72 -3.52 -10.08 -18.49
N ARG A 73 -2.73 -10.98 -17.88
CA ARG A 73 -3.28 -12.15 -17.18
C ARG A 73 -4.02 -11.77 -15.90
N GLY A 74 -3.94 -10.51 -15.50
CA GLY A 74 -4.45 -10.02 -14.23
C GLY A 74 -3.82 -10.74 -13.04
N THR A 75 -4.44 -10.57 -11.89
CA THR A 75 -3.98 -11.10 -10.60
C THR A 75 -4.35 -12.56 -10.38
N SER A 76 -4.52 -13.31 -11.47
CA SER A 76 -4.87 -14.73 -11.48
C SER A 76 -3.85 -15.54 -10.65
N GLU A 77 -4.33 -16.58 -9.97
CA GLU A 77 -3.56 -17.41 -9.01
C GLU A 77 -2.25 -18.00 -9.59
N GLY A 78 -2.06 -17.98 -10.92
CA GLY A 78 -0.84 -18.39 -11.60
C GLY A 78 0.32 -17.40 -11.56
N ALA A 79 0.15 -16.17 -11.03
CA ALA A 79 1.25 -15.24 -10.88
C ALA A 79 2.23 -15.70 -9.77
N GLY A 80 3.42 -16.13 -10.19
CA GLY A 80 4.50 -16.50 -9.28
C GLY A 80 4.81 -15.41 -8.26
N SER A 81 5.39 -15.78 -7.11
CA SER A 81 5.77 -14.82 -6.07
C SER A 81 6.67 -13.71 -6.61
N ALA A 82 7.62 -14.04 -7.48
CA ALA A 82 8.51 -13.08 -8.14
C ALA A 82 7.75 -11.99 -8.92
N THR A 83 6.79 -12.39 -9.76
CA THR A 83 5.99 -11.46 -10.56
C THR A 83 5.11 -10.56 -9.69
N ARG A 84 4.59 -11.06 -8.57
CA ARG A 84 3.83 -10.24 -7.61
C ARG A 84 4.72 -9.17 -6.97
N VAL A 85 5.95 -9.51 -6.58
CA VAL A 85 6.91 -8.51 -6.08
C VAL A 85 7.30 -7.52 -7.18
N LEU A 86 7.48 -7.96 -8.42
CA LEU A 86 7.77 -7.10 -9.56
C LEU A 86 6.68 -6.02 -9.73
N LEU A 87 5.42 -6.43 -9.80
CA LEU A 87 4.29 -5.50 -9.96
C LEU A 87 4.13 -4.56 -8.75
N ALA A 88 4.25 -5.08 -7.52
CA ALA A 88 4.23 -4.27 -6.31
C ALA A 88 5.33 -3.19 -6.32
N THR A 89 6.54 -3.57 -6.75
CA THR A 89 7.70 -2.68 -6.79
C THR A 89 7.58 -1.64 -7.90
N LEU A 90 7.12 -2.02 -9.09
CA LEU A 90 6.84 -1.08 -10.19
C LEU A 90 5.78 -0.07 -9.81
N LEU A 91 4.71 -0.50 -9.14
CA LEU A 91 3.68 0.41 -8.64
C LEU A 91 4.26 1.38 -7.60
N ALA A 92 5.04 0.90 -6.64
CA ALA A 92 5.71 1.77 -5.66
C ALA A 92 6.70 2.76 -6.31
N ARG A 93 7.46 2.30 -7.33
CA ARG A 93 8.35 3.16 -8.13
C ARG A 93 7.55 4.22 -8.89
N GLY A 94 6.41 3.87 -9.47
CA GLY A 94 5.54 4.81 -10.15
C GLY A 94 5.04 5.93 -9.21
N VAL A 95 4.69 5.59 -7.97
CA VAL A 95 4.38 6.59 -6.93
C VAL A 95 5.60 7.45 -6.59
N ALA A 96 6.80 6.88 -6.55
CA ALA A 96 8.03 7.62 -6.28
C ALA A 96 8.41 8.61 -7.40
N LEU A 97 8.13 8.26 -8.67
CA LEU A 97 8.31 9.12 -9.85
C LEU A 97 7.37 10.33 -9.87
N SER A 98 6.22 10.25 -9.19
CA SER A 98 5.24 11.34 -9.09
C SER A 98 4.69 11.37 -7.66
N PRO A 99 5.49 11.83 -6.68
CA PRO A 99 5.10 11.79 -5.29
C PRO A 99 3.82 12.60 -5.05
N PRO A 100 2.88 12.09 -4.25
CA PRO A 100 1.80 12.92 -3.76
C PRO A 100 2.36 14.01 -2.85
N GLU A 101 1.99 15.26 -3.11
CA GLU A 101 2.35 16.40 -2.24
C GLU A 101 1.14 16.87 -1.45
N GLY A 102 1.29 16.86 -0.13
CA GLY A 102 0.27 17.35 0.80
C GLY A 102 -0.74 16.29 1.23
N PRO A 103 -1.43 16.52 2.36
CA PRO A 103 -2.21 15.51 3.07
C PRO A 103 -3.38 14.96 2.25
N ASP A 104 -4.01 15.79 1.42
CA ASP A 104 -5.14 15.37 0.59
C ASP A 104 -4.70 14.46 -0.56
N ALA A 105 -3.56 14.76 -1.20
CA ALA A 105 -3.02 13.93 -2.26
C ALA A 105 -2.49 12.60 -1.70
N GLU A 106 -1.75 12.66 -0.59
CA GLU A 106 -1.26 11.49 0.14
C GLU A 106 -2.43 10.60 0.59
N GLY A 107 -3.53 11.19 1.06
CA GLY A 107 -4.75 10.50 1.45
C GLY A 107 -5.39 9.72 0.29
N ARG A 108 -5.50 10.33 -0.90
CA ARG A 108 -6.04 9.67 -2.09
C ARG A 108 -5.16 8.51 -2.57
N VAL A 109 -3.84 8.74 -2.62
CA VAL A 109 -2.87 7.69 -2.97
C VAL A 109 -2.91 6.54 -1.96
N ALA A 110 -2.91 6.83 -0.66
CA ALA A 110 -3.01 5.81 0.37
C ALA A 110 -4.31 4.99 0.24
N GLU A 111 -5.44 5.63 -0.07
CA GLU A 111 -6.72 4.94 -0.24
C GLU A 111 -6.69 4.00 -1.45
N ALA A 112 -6.15 4.46 -2.58
CA ALA A 112 -5.99 3.65 -3.79
C ALA A 112 -5.06 2.45 -3.54
N LEU A 113 -3.91 2.67 -2.90
CA LEU A 113 -2.94 1.60 -2.61
C LEU A 113 -3.51 0.53 -1.67
N VAL A 114 -4.21 0.94 -0.60
CA VAL A 114 -4.85 -0.02 0.31
C VAL A 114 -5.99 -0.75 -0.39
N TRP A 115 -6.76 -0.08 -1.24
CA TRP A 115 -7.79 -0.73 -2.04
C TRP A 115 -7.19 -1.79 -2.96
N LEU A 116 -6.13 -1.46 -3.70
CA LEU A 116 -5.43 -2.41 -4.59
C LEU A 116 -4.89 -3.62 -3.83
N ALA A 117 -4.24 -3.40 -2.69
CA ALA A 117 -3.74 -4.49 -1.84
C ALA A 117 -4.87 -5.37 -1.26
N THR A 118 -6.08 -4.83 -1.14
CA THR A 118 -7.25 -5.55 -0.60
C THR A 118 -7.96 -6.39 -1.66
N TYR A 119 -8.10 -5.87 -2.88
CA TYR A 119 -8.97 -6.44 -3.92
C TYR A 119 -8.22 -6.99 -5.13
N THR A 120 -6.89 -6.88 -5.14
CA THR A 120 -6.03 -7.40 -6.21
C THR A 120 -4.83 -8.13 -5.59
N SER A 121 -4.02 -8.83 -6.40
CA SER A 121 -2.75 -9.40 -5.94
C SER A 121 -1.58 -8.42 -5.91
N VAL A 122 -1.80 -7.13 -6.23
CA VAL A 122 -0.74 -6.11 -6.27
C VAL A 122 -0.72 -5.34 -4.95
N ASP A 123 0.28 -5.63 -4.11
CA ASP A 123 0.47 -4.98 -2.82
C ASP A 123 1.75 -4.13 -2.80
N ALA A 124 1.65 -2.90 -3.30
CA ALA A 124 2.76 -1.95 -3.31
C ALA A 124 3.17 -1.47 -1.91
N LEU A 125 2.34 -1.64 -0.87
CA LEU A 125 2.68 -1.19 0.48
C LEU A 125 3.95 -1.86 0.99
N THR A 126 4.23 -3.09 0.54
CA THR A 126 5.45 -3.84 0.88
C THR A 126 6.73 -3.27 0.26
N ALA A 127 6.62 -2.45 -0.78
CA ALA A 127 7.74 -1.88 -1.54
C ALA A 127 7.91 -0.36 -1.37
N LEU A 128 6.99 0.32 -0.67
CA LEU A 128 7.01 1.79 -0.51
C LEU A 128 8.29 2.29 0.16
N ASP A 129 8.75 1.64 1.23
CA ASP A 129 9.98 2.05 1.93
C ASP A 129 11.20 1.99 1.01
N ALA A 130 11.29 0.94 0.18
CA ALA A 130 12.39 0.76 -0.75
C ALA A 130 12.36 1.80 -1.89
N ALA A 131 11.17 2.17 -2.37
CA ALA A 131 11.01 3.08 -3.49
C ALA A 131 11.06 4.58 -3.10
N LEU A 132 10.49 4.96 -1.95
CA LEU A 132 10.39 6.36 -1.52
C LEU A 132 11.40 6.75 -0.44
N GLY A 133 11.94 5.79 0.32
CA GLY A 133 12.77 6.07 1.49
C GLY A 133 12.07 7.00 2.49
N GLU A 134 12.77 8.04 2.94
CA GLU A 134 12.24 9.03 3.89
C GLU A 134 11.02 9.80 3.37
N ARG A 135 10.83 9.90 2.05
CA ARG A 135 9.67 10.57 1.45
C ARG A 135 8.36 9.80 1.69
N ALA A 136 8.43 8.55 2.16
CA ALA A 136 7.24 7.77 2.51
C ALA A 136 6.52 8.26 3.78
N ALA A 137 7.14 9.13 4.59
CA ALA A 137 6.60 9.55 5.90
C ALA A 137 5.17 10.11 5.83
N GLY A 138 4.89 10.99 4.88
CA GLY A 138 3.55 11.55 4.66
C GLY A 138 2.52 10.47 4.31
N LEU A 139 2.89 9.59 3.37
CA LEU A 139 2.05 8.49 2.93
C LEU A 139 1.74 7.49 4.06
N TRP A 140 2.71 7.18 4.93
CA TRP A 140 2.46 6.31 6.09
C TRP A 140 1.50 6.93 7.11
N ARG A 141 1.58 8.25 7.35
CA ARG A 141 0.60 8.97 8.18
C ARG A 141 -0.80 8.92 7.55
N ALA A 142 -0.89 9.06 6.23
CA ALA A 142 -2.15 8.93 5.50
C ALA A 142 -2.75 7.51 5.61
N VAL A 143 -1.93 6.46 5.49
CA VAL A 143 -2.36 5.06 5.70
C VAL A 143 -2.90 4.86 7.12
N ALA A 144 -2.23 5.41 8.14
CA ALA A 144 -2.69 5.33 9.52
C ALA A 144 -4.01 6.09 9.75
N ALA A 145 -4.18 7.26 9.13
CA ALA A 145 -5.43 8.00 9.15
C ALA A 145 -6.60 7.21 8.51
N LEU A 146 -6.35 6.45 7.44
CA LEU A 146 -7.35 5.56 6.86
C LEU A 146 -7.78 4.45 7.82
N VAL A 147 -6.85 3.84 8.56
CA VAL A 147 -7.18 2.83 9.58
C VAL A 147 -8.10 3.42 10.65
N ARG A 148 -7.80 4.62 11.15
CA ARG A 148 -8.63 5.32 12.14
C ARG A 148 -10.04 5.59 11.60
N ARG A 149 -10.15 6.07 10.36
CA ARG A 149 -11.44 6.34 9.70
C ARG A 149 -12.25 5.05 9.47
N ALA A 150 -11.59 3.96 9.08
CA ALA A 150 -12.23 2.67 8.88
C ALA A 150 -12.77 2.09 10.22
N ASP A 151 -12.02 2.20 11.31
CA ASP A 151 -12.46 1.78 12.66
C ASP A 151 -13.70 2.58 13.15
N GLN A 152 -13.80 3.84 12.74
CA GLN A 152 -14.95 4.70 13.01
C GLN A 152 -16.15 4.44 12.08
N GLY A 153 -16.02 3.51 11.12
CA GLY A 153 -17.05 3.23 10.12
C GLY A 153 -17.19 4.30 9.03
N ALA A 154 -16.22 5.22 8.90
CA ALA A 154 -16.26 6.33 7.94
C ALA A 154 -15.77 5.97 6.52
N LEU A 155 -15.39 4.71 6.29
CA LEU A 155 -14.86 4.20 5.01
C LEU A 155 -15.50 2.85 4.64
N PRO A 156 -16.78 2.83 4.22
CA PRO A 156 -17.47 1.58 3.91
C PRO A 156 -16.86 0.82 2.73
N GLN A 157 -16.21 1.50 1.79
CA GLN A 157 -15.64 0.88 0.59
C GLN A 157 -14.36 0.05 0.86
N LEU A 158 -13.59 0.43 1.87
CA LEU A 158 -12.36 -0.26 2.27
C LEU A 158 -12.64 -1.31 3.34
N GLY A 159 -13.64 -1.03 4.17
CA GLY A 159 -14.14 -1.92 5.20
C GLY A 159 -13.07 -2.37 6.19
N ARG A 160 -13.34 -3.50 6.85
CA ARG A 160 -12.45 -4.09 7.84
C ARG A 160 -11.19 -4.69 7.22
N ALA A 161 -11.32 -5.32 6.05
CA ALA A 161 -10.22 -6.02 5.38
C ALA A 161 -9.07 -5.06 5.03
N GLY A 162 -9.38 -3.92 4.40
CA GLY A 162 -8.35 -2.93 4.08
C GLY A 162 -7.72 -2.32 5.33
N ALA A 163 -8.47 -2.09 6.41
CA ALA A 163 -7.91 -1.61 7.68
C ALA A 163 -6.91 -2.60 8.27
N ILE A 164 -7.20 -3.91 8.17
CA ILE A 164 -6.29 -4.98 8.61
C ILE A 164 -5.02 -5.01 7.76
N ILE A 165 -5.14 -4.87 6.43
CA ILE A 165 -3.99 -4.85 5.51
C ILE A 165 -3.12 -3.62 5.76
N ALA A 166 -3.70 -2.42 5.82
CA ALA A 166 -3.01 -1.18 6.14
C ALA A 166 -2.27 -1.27 7.50
N ALA A 167 -2.91 -1.80 8.54
CA ALA A 167 -2.29 -2.01 9.84
C ALA A 167 -1.23 -3.14 9.87
N ALA A 168 -1.23 -4.04 8.88
CA ALA A 168 -0.15 -4.99 8.64
C ALA A 168 1.05 -4.27 8.02
N ALA A 169 0.79 -3.51 6.95
CA ALA A 169 1.81 -2.78 6.21
C ALA A 169 2.60 -1.81 7.10
N LEU A 170 1.91 -0.96 7.89
CA LEU A 170 2.54 -0.03 8.85
C LEU A 170 3.49 -0.74 9.83
N ARG A 171 3.20 -1.99 10.16
CA ARG A 171 3.98 -2.79 11.11
C ARG A 171 5.12 -3.56 10.45
N GLY A 172 4.94 -3.92 9.18
CA GLY A 172 5.95 -4.58 8.34
C GLY A 172 7.01 -3.61 7.83
N SER A 173 6.66 -2.33 7.71
CA SER A 173 7.55 -1.24 7.30
C SER A 173 8.74 -1.05 8.23
N ALA A 174 9.89 -0.72 7.64
CA ALA A 174 11.12 -0.36 8.36
C ALA A 174 11.14 1.13 8.76
N SER A 175 10.33 1.97 8.11
CA SER A 175 10.24 3.41 8.37
C SER A 175 9.95 3.70 9.84
N PRO A 176 10.65 4.67 10.47
CA PRO A 176 10.36 5.09 11.84
C PRO A 176 8.94 5.69 11.96
N ASP A 177 8.47 6.44 10.96
CA ASP A 177 7.14 7.05 10.95
C ASP A 177 6.03 5.98 10.91
N ALA A 178 6.17 4.98 10.04
CA ALA A 178 5.21 3.87 9.98
C ALA A 178 5.12 3.11 11.31
N ARG A 179 6.27 2.88 11.97
CA ARG A 179 6.33 2.23 13.28
C ARG A 179 5.73 3.09 14.40
N ALA A 180 5.93 4.40 14.36
CA ALA A 180 5.33 5.33 15.31
C ALA A 180 3.81 5.36 15.16
N GLU A 181 3.30 5.43 13.93
CA GLU A 181 1.86 5.36 13.65
C GLU A 181 1.27 3.99 14.06
N ALA A 182 1.94 2.88 13.72
CA ALA A 182 1.54 1.55 14.15
C ALA A 182 1.47 1.42 15.68
N ALA A 183 2.33 2.14 16.41
CA ALA A 183 2.29 2.19 17.86
C ALA A 183 1.07 2.96 18.38
N ALA A 184 0.78 4.14 17.82
CA ALA A 184 -0.35 4.96 18.21
C ALA A 184 -1.70 4.25 17.99
N LEU A 185 -1.85 3.54 16.87
CA LEU A 185 -3.09 2.82 16.53
C LEU A 185 -3.54 1.79 17.59
N VAL A 186 -2.62 1.26 18.40
CA VAL A 186 -2.94 0.23 19.41
C VAL A 186 -3.84 0.76 20.53
N ASP A 187 -3.70 2.04 20.86
CA ASP A 187 -4.45 2.69 21.92
C ASP A 187 -5.71 3.40 21.39
N GLU A 188 -5.75 3.69 20.08
CA GLU A 188 -6.80 4.47 19.43
C GLU A 188 -7.90 3.62 18.78
N VAL A 189 -7.53 2.50 18.17
CA VAL A 189 -8.43 1.65 17.36
C VAL A 189 -9.20 0.68 18.24
N ARG A 190 -10.49 0.48 17.95
CA ARG A 190 -11.38 -0.44 18.68
C ARG A 190 -11.26 -1.88 18.18
N ASP A 191 -10.98 -2.11 16.89
CA ASP A 191 -10.89 -3.45 16.31
C ASP A 191 -9.81 -4.33 17.00
N PRO A 192 -10.21 -5.45 17.64
CA PRO A 192 -9.29 -6.32 18.36
C PRO A 192 -8.23 -6.98 17.46
N ILE A 193 -8.50 -7.17 16.16
CA ILE A 193 -7.52 -7.74 15.22
C ILE A 193 -6.41 -6.73 14.96
N VAL A 194 -6.75 -5.46 14.75
CA VAL A 194 -5.76 -4.39 14.54
C VAL A 194 -4.88 -4.23 15.78
N ARG A 195 -5.50 -4.27 16.98
CA ARG A 195 -4.80 -4.21 18.27
C ARG A 195 -3.91 -5.42 18.56
N SER A 196 -4.43 -6.65 18.35
CA SER A 196 -3.75 -7.90 18.75
C SER A 196 -2.45 -8.17 17.99
N ARG A 197 -2.31 -7.64 16.78
CA ARG A 197 -1.13 -7.87 15.93
C ARG A 197 0.20 -7.35 16.52
N ARG A 198 0.22 -6.66 17.68
CA ARG A 198 1.47 -6.27 18.37
C ARG A 198 2.16 -7.46 19.03
N GLY A 199 1.41 -8.50 19.40
CA GLY A 199 1.93 -9.61 20.20
C GLY A 199 2.86 -10.58 19.46
N ALA A 200 2.97 -10.49 18.12
CA ALA A 200 3.54 -11.56 17.31
C ALA A 200 4.98 -11.35 16.85
N ARG A 201 5.61 -10.18 17.06
CA ARG A 201 7.08 -10.10 16.95
C ARG A 201 7.70 -10.64 18.25
N ARG A 202 7.33 -11.89 18.56
CA ARG A 202 8.00 -12.70 19.57
C ARG A 202 9.45 -12.71 19.11
N ALA A 203 10.32 -11.98 19.81
CA ALA A 203 11.76 -12.01 19.57
C ALA A 203 12.13 -13.48 19.31
N PRO A 204 12.86 -13.81 18.23
CA PRO A 204 13.14 -15.19 17.86
C PRO A 204 13.55 -15.90 19.14
N ARG A 205 12.65 -16.78 19.62
CA ARG A 205 12.81 -17.39 20.93
C ARG A 205 14.17 -18.04 20.81
N PRO A 206 15.19 -17.60 21.59
CA PRO A 206 16.55 -18.08 21.40
C PRO A 206 16.41 -19.58 21.36
N ARG A 207 16.75 -20.20 20.21
CA ARG A 207 16.65 -21.65 20.04
C ARG A 207 17.39 -22.18 21.24
N ALA A 208 16.66 -22.72 22.22
CA ALA A 208 17.27 -23.29 23.40
C ALA A 208 18.30 -24.24 22.83
N ALA A 209 19.57 -23.92 23.03
CA ALA A 209 20.66 -24.66 22.41
C ALA A 209 20.36 -26.11 22.70
N THR A 210 20.03 -26.88 21.66
CA THR A 210 19.76 -28.31 21.83
C THR A 210 20.95 -28.81 22.62
N PRO A 211 20.76 -29.30 23.85
CA PRO A 211 21.88 -29.73 24.67
C PRO A 211 22.62 -30.75 23.83
N ARG A 212 23.80 -30.33 23.37
CA ARG A 212 24.67 -31.09 22.49
C ARG A 212 24.90 -32.38 23.26
N ARG A 213 24.26 -33.47 22.80
CA ARG A 213 24.30 -34.77 23.46
C ARG A 213 25.77 -35.11 23.59
N ALA A 214 26.29 -34.95 24.81
CA ALA A 214 27.69 -35.18 25.10
C ALA A 214 27.98 -36.63 24.74
N THR A 215 28.75 -36.84 23.67
CA THR A 215 29.52 -38.05 23.50
C THR A 215 30.32 -38.21 24.79
N ARG A 216 29.99 -39.26 25.55
CA ARG A 216 30.73 -39.68 26.75
C ARG A 216 32.16 -40.05 26.34
N GLY A 217 33.02 -39.04 26.26
CA GLY A 217 34.47 -39.16 26.30
C GLY A 217 34.91 -39.13 27.74
N ARG A 218 35.56 -40.20 28.16
CA ARG A 218 35.99 -40.53 29.52
C ARG A 218 37.22 -39.68 29.93
N ALA A 219 37.29 -39.39 31.23
CA ALA A 219 38.47 -39.04 32.03
C ALA A 219 38.96 -37.58 32.05
N GLY A 220 39.14 -37.04 33.27
CA GLY A 220 39.95 -35.84 33.53
C GLY A 220 39.50 -35.01 34.72
N THR A 221 39.99 -35.35 35.91
CA THR A 221 39.79 -34.74 37.23
C THR A 221 40.46 -33.37 37.43
N ARG A 222 39.77 -32.41 38.07
CA ARG A 222 40.22 -31.43 39.11
C ARG A 222 39.26 -30.21 39.11
N ALA A 223 38.47 -29.97 40.16
CA ALA A 223 38.79 -29.38 41.49
C ALA A 223 38.93 -27.83 41.48
N GLY A 224 38.06 -27.15 42.23
CA GLY A 224 38.19 -25.72 42.64
C GLY A 224 36.92 -24.88 42.42
N ARG A 225 35.95 -24.90 43.34
CA ARG A 225 35.68 -23.89 44.40
C ARG A 225 35.00 -22.56 43.96
N ARG A 226 33.76 -22.40 44.48
CA ARG A 226 33.19 -21.25 45.27
C ARG A 226 33.11 -19.87 44.58
N ALA A 227 32.10 -19.01 44.76
CA ALA A 227 30.91 -18.96 45.63
C ALA A 227 30.01 -17.76 45.22
N THR A 228 28.73 -17.78 45.64
CA THR A 228 27.87 -16.65 46.11
C THR A 228 27.58 -15.46 45.17
N ALA A 229 26.50 -14.68 45.23
CA ALA A 229 25.16 -14.63 45.85
C ALA A 229 24.58 -13.24 45.44
N GLY A 230 23.26 -13.04 45.51
CA GLY A 230 22.62 -11.69 45.49
C GLY A 230 21.79 -11.42 44.22
N ARG A 231 20.45 -11.45 44.16
CA ARG A 231 19.34 -10.84 44.95
C ARG A 231 19.01 -9.40 44.51
N ARG A 232 17.68 -9.14 44.42
CA ARG A 232 16.94 -7.85 44.24
C ARG A 232 16.75 -7.44 42.78
N GLY A 233 15.56 -7.11 42.27
CA GLY A 233 14.36 -6.58 42.90
C GLY A 233 14.14 -5.17 42.37
N GLY A 234 13.12 -4.93 41.54
CA GLY A 234 12.91 -3.61 40.93
C GLY A 234 11.63 -3.50 40.11
N SER A 235 10.50 -3.44 40.83
CA SER A 235 9.19 -3.02 40.31
C SER A 235 9.22 -1.53 39.97
N ARG A 236 8.73 -1.13 38.78
CA ARG A 236 8.26 0.23 38.53
C ARG A 236 6.94 0.20 37.76
N ALA A 237 5.90 0.57 38.49
CA ALA A 237 4.61 1.01 38.01
C ALA A 237 4.66 2.48 37.56
N SER A 238 3.50 2.96 37.08
CA SER A 238 3.12 4.33 36.68
C SER A 238 3.31 4.62 35.18
N CYS A 239 2.43 5.36 34.49
CA CYS A 239 1.28 6.13 34.93
C CYS A 239 0.30 6.30 33.75
N ARG A 240 -0.99 6.04 33.98
CA ARG A 240 -2.09 6.43 33.09
C ARG A 240 -2.25 7.95 33.13
N ARG A 241 -2.30 8.62 31.98
CA ARG A 241 -3.02 9.89 31.82
C ARG A 241 -4.03 9.77 30.69
N ARG A 242 -5.30 9.71 31.10
CA ARG A 242 -6.46 10.03 30.26
C ARG A 242 -6.52 11.54 30.09
N ARG A 243 -6.69 12.02 28.86
CA ARG A 243 -7.41 13.28 28.62
C ARG A 243 -8.44 13.07 27.53
N ALA A 244 -9.68 13.36 27.93
CA ALA A 244 -10.83 13.50 27.08
C ALA A 244 -10.77 14.86 26.35
N GLY A 245 -11.18 14.88 25.10
CA GLY A 245 -11.37 16.11 24.32
C GLY A 245 -12.33 15.81 23.18
N ARG A 246 -13.61 16.14 23.38
CA ARG A 246 -14.70 16.01 22.41
C ARG A 246 -14.39 16.87 21.18
N TRP A 247 -14.42 16.26 20.00
CA TRP A 247 -14.59 16.96 18.74
C TRP A 247 -16.00 16.68 18.23
N ARG A 248 -16.83 17.73 18.14
CA ARG A 248 -18.08 17.69 17.38
C ARG A 248 -17.88 18.54 16.13
N SER A 249 -17.83 17.84 15.01
CA SER A 249 -18.59 18.11 13.78
C SER A 249 -18.31 19.44 13.07
N CYS A 250 -17.28 19.45 12.21
CA CYS A 250 -17.29 20.29 11.02
C CYS A 250 -17.83 19.47 9.84
N CYS A 251 -19.01 19.82 9.34
CA CYS A 251 -19.48 19.41 8.03
C CYS A 251 -18.61 20.09 6.96
N TRP A 252 -17.86 19.33 6.17
CA TRP A 252 -17.17 19.86 4.99
C TRP A 252 -17.82 19.36 3.71
N ARG A 253 -18.32 20.34 2.95
CA ARG A 253 -18.74 20.28 1.55
C ARG A 253 -17.51 20.04 0.66
N ARG A 254 -17.74 19.30 -0.44
CA ARG A 254 -16.82 19.17 -1.58
C ARG A 254 -16.53 20.55 -2.22
N PRO A 255 -15.27 20.89 -2.54
CA PRO A 255 -14.96 21.94 -3.52
C PRO A 255 -14.97 21.31 -4.94
N GLY A 256 -15.75 21.88 -5.86
CA GLY A 256 -15.73 21.46 -7.27
C GLY A 256 -17.04 21.55 -8.06
N SER A 257 -18.17 21.94 -7.45
CA SER A 257 -19.40 22.21 -8.21
C SER A 257 -19.60 23.71 -8.42
N CYS A 258 -19.45 24.15 -9.68
CA CYS A 258 -19.94 25.44 -10.16
C CYS A 258 -21.45 25.52 -9.93
N TRP A 259 -21.89 26.45 -9.08
CA TRP A 259 -23.30 26.77 -8.93
C TRP A 259 -23.75 27.61 -10.13
N ARG A 260 -24.60 27.04 -10.99
CA ARG A 260 -25.52 27.83 -11.79
C ARG A 260 -26.70 28.14 -10.86
N CYS A 261 -26.77 29.37 -10.37
CA CYS A 261 -27.91 29.84 -9.59
C CYS A 261 -29.12 29.99 -10.51
N THR A 262 -30.13 29.13 -10.35
CA THR A 262 -31.47 29.39 -10.85
C THR A 262 -32.34 29.80 -9.64
N PRO A 263 -32.95 30.99 -9.63
CA PRO A 263 -33.83 31.40 -8.55
C PRO A 263 -35.15 30.59 -8.59
N PRO A 264 -35.74 30.25 -7.44
CA PRO A 264 -37.04 29.59 -7.41
C PRO A 264 -38.14 30.64 -7.59
N GLY A 265 -38.84 30.60 -8.74
CA GLY A 265 -40.13 31.27 -8.91
C GLY A 265 -40.21 32.20 -10.12
N SER A 266 -40.52 31.63 -11.29
CA SER A 266 -41.24 32.34 -12.34
C SER A 266 -42.07 31.35 -13.14
N ARG A 267 -43.40 31.43 -12.97
CA ARG A 267 -44.39 30.88 -13.92
C ARG A 267 -44.30 31.67 -15.22
N GLY A 268 -44.49 31.00 -16.35
CA GLY A 268 -44.44 31.56 -17.71
C GLY A 268 -43.41 30.76 -18.52
N GLY A 269 -43.78 29.79 -19.33
CA GLY A 269 -44.68 29.98 -20.47
C GLY A 269 -43.88 30.65 -21.59
N SER A 270 -43.15 29.86 -22.38
CA SER A 270 -42.83 30.16 -23.80
C SER A 270 -41.96 29.05 -24.41
N SER A 271 -42.38 28.67 -25.61
CA SER A 271 -41.82 27.75 -26.57
C SER A 271 -40.36 28.00 -26.94
N CYS A 272 -39.58 26.92 -27.08
CA CYS A 272 -38.36 26.80 -27.90
C CYS A 272 -38.33 25.32 -28.32
N GLY A 273 -38.34 24.93 -29.60
CA GLY A 273 -37.51 25.43 -30.68
C GLY A 273 -36.62 24.27 -31.11
N THR A 274 -37.10 23.48 -32.08
CA THR A 274 -36.45 22.28 -32.62
C THR A 274 -35.17 22.68 -33.36
N ALA A 275 -34.00 22.45 -32.76
CA ALA A 275 -32.71 22.69 -33.40
C ALA A 275 -32.16 21.41 -34.03
N GLY A 276 -31.75 21.55 -35.29
CA GLY A 276 -31.51 20.49 -36.26
C GLY A 276 -30.30 19.60 -35.99
N ARG A 277 -30.42 18.37 -36.50
CA ARG A 277 -29.35 17.38 -36.62
C ARG A 277 -28.33 17.80 -37.68
N PRO A 278 -27.01 17.69 -37.45
CA PRO A 278 -26.03 17.83 -38.51
C PRO A 278 -25.95 16.57 -39.38
N ARG A 279 -26.15 16.74 -40.69
CA ARG A 279 -25.87 15.75 -41.75
C ARG A 279 -24.36 15.67 -41.97
N TRP A 280 -23.77 14.50 -41.74
CA TRP A 280 -22.44 14.17 -42.26
C TRP A 280 -22.57 13.77 -43.73
N ARG A 281 -21.97 14.56 -44.63
CA ARG A 281 -21.85 14.28 -46.07
C ARG A 281 -20.52 13.58 -46.29
N SER A 282 -20.58 12.34 -46.78
CA SER A 282 -19.44 11.58 -47.28
C SER A 282 -18.97 12.18 -48.61
N ALA A 283 -17.70 12.56 -48.71
CA ALA A 283 -17.04 12.82 -49.98
C ALA A 283 -16.21 11.59 -50.36
N ARG A 284 -16.59 10.93 -51.46
CA ARG A 284 -15.75 10.01 -52.23
C ARG A 284 -15.30 10.75 -53.48
N GLY A 285 -14.07 10.51 -53.89
CA GLY A 285 -13.47 10.96 -55.15
C GLY A 285 -11.98 11.20 -54.90
N ALA A 286 -11.05 10.69 -55.69
CA ALA A 286 -11.06 9.79 -56.84
C ALA A 286 -9.67 9.13 -56.88
#